data_AF-A0A6M4IWB0-F1
#
_entry.id   AF-A0A6M4IWB0-F1
#
_cell.length_a   1.000
_cell.length_b   1.000
_cell.length_c   1.000
_cell.angle_alpha   90.00
_cell.angle_beta   90.00
_cell.angle_gamma   90.00
#
_symmetry.space_group_name_H-M   'P 1'
#
loop_
_entity.id
_entity.type
_entity.pdbx_description
1 polymer ?
#
loop_
_entity_poly.entity_id
_entity_poly.type
_entity_poly.pdbx_seq_one_letter_code
_entity_poly.pdbx_strand_id
1 'polypeptide(L)'
;MRTRTIANLSLIPAVVGALLQAGAQLFAIAVIVGTVTAAPPRSLAMYAGEYGYNSGPFWEVMPTVTFGLLLIALAGNWRTPRRRLVLVAAALFIAAGIFSVFVMGPVQEAVVGVGYSDTVDEALRIRAARWHLLDWAAWAMTLSTGIVLAASLAVRVPEAGGAGDVA
;
A
#
# COMPACT_ATOMS: atom_id res chain seq x y z
N MET A 1 30.92 -4.23 12.11
CA MET A 1 30.52 -4.24 10.69
C MET A 1 29.18 -4.96 10.39
N ARG A 2 28.96 -6.24 10.72
CA ARG A 2 27.80 -7.05 10.23
C ARG A 2 26.39 -6.53 10.56
N THR A 3 26.17 -5.91 11.73
CA THR A 3 24.82 -5.53 12.20
C THR A 3 24.18 -4.38 11.41
N ARG A 4 24.96 -3.37 11.00
CA ARG A 4 24.48 -2.26 10.14
C ARG A 4 24.08 -2.74 8.75
N THR A 5 24.86 -3.65 8.19
CA THR A 5 24.61 -4.22 6.86
C THR A 5 23.28 -4.97 6.81
N ILE A 6 23.02 -5.86 7.78
CA ILE A 6 21.76 -6.63 7.82
C ILE A 6 20.56 -5.71 8.08
N ALA A 7 20.67 -4.76 9.01
CA ALA A 7 19.58 -3.83 9.34
C ALA A 7 19.15 -2.97 8.15
N ASN A 8 20.12 -2.50 7.34
CA ASN A 8 19.84 -1.72 6.13
C ASN A 8 19.37 -2.61 4.97
N LEU A 9 20.05 -3.73 4.70
CA LEU A 9 19.70 -4.63 3.60
C LEU A 9 18.31 -5.27 3.77
N SER A 10 17.85 -5.45 5.00
CA SER A 10 16.49 -5.92 5.28
C SER A 10 15.45 -4.81 5.17
N LEU A 11 15.79 -3.57 5.56
CA LEU A 11 14.83 -2.45 5.61
C LEU A 11 14.61 -1.77 4.25
N ILE A 12 15.66 -1.62 3.43
CA ILE A 12 15.56 -0.95 2.12
C ILE A 12 14.51 -1.62 1.20
N PRO A 13 14.49 -2.95 1.03
CA PRO A 13 13.47 -3.60 0.21
C PRO A 13 12.05 -3.37 0.71
N ALA A 14 11.83 -3.36 2.03
CA ALA A 14 10.52 -3.07 2.61
C ALA A 14 10.06 -1.64 2.32
N VAL A 15 10.98 -0.66 2.38
CA VAL A 15 10.72 0.73 1.97
C VAL A 15 10.32 0.80 0.50
N VAL A 16 11.11 0.16 -0.37
CA VAL A 16 10.85 0.15 -1.82
C VAL A 16 9.51 -0.50 -2.12
N GLY A 17 9.20 -1.66 -1.53
CA GLY A 17 7.92 -2.35 -1.71
C GLY A 17 6.73 -1.49 -1.29
N ALA A 18 6.81 -0.86 -0.12
CA ALA A 18 5.74 0.01 0.38
C ALA A 18 5.52 1.25 -0.50
N LEU A 19 6.60 1.88 -0.99
CA LEU A 19 6.50 3.05 -1.86
C LEU A 19 6.05 2.69 -3.28
N LEU A 20 6.47 1.54 -3.81
CA LEU A 20 5.96 1.02 -5.09
C LEU A 20 4.45 0.77 -5.01
N GLN A 21 3.98 0.17 -3.92
CA GLN A 21 2.55 -0.05 -3.71
C GLN A 21 1.78 1.28 -3.60
N ALA A 22 2.31 2.27 -2.87
CA ALA A 22 1.70 3.60 -2.80
C ALA A 22 1.67 4.30 -4.16
N GLY A 23 2.72 4.17 -4.98
CA GLY A 23 2.78 4.71 -6.34
C GLY A 23 1.79 4.04 -7.29
N ALA A 24 1.69 2.71 -7.23
CA ALA A 24 0.71 1.94 -8.00
C ALA A 24 -0.73 2.32 -7.62
N GLN A 25 -1.00 2.53 -6.33
CA GLN A 25 -2.31 2.97 -5.84
C GLN A 25 -2.61 4.39 -6.31
N LEU A 26 -1.62 5.28 -6.33
CA LEU A 26 -1.81 6.64 -6.87
C LEU A 26 -2.19 6.61 -8.35
N PHE A 27 -1.52 5.76 -9.14
CA PHE A 27 -1.89 5.54 -10.55
C PHE A 27 -3.31 4.97 -10.67
N ALA A 28 -3.66 3.98 -9.87
CA ALA A 28 -4.99 3.39 -9.85
C ALA A 28 -6.05 4.45 -9.56
N ILE A 29 -5.86 5.29 -8.55
CA ILE A 29 -6.80 6.36 -8.22
C ILE A 29 -6.91 7.38 -9.36
N ALA A 30 -5.77 7.93 -9.79
CA ALA A 30 -5.75 9.05 -10.74
C ALA A 30 -6.25 8.67 -12.13
N VAL A 31 -5.95 7.44 -12.58
CA VAL A 31 -6.26 7.00 -13.95
C VAL A 31 -7.45 6.06 -13.95
N ILE A 32 -7.42 5.00 -13.16
CA ILE A 32 -8.41 3.92 -13.26
C ILE A 32 -9.70 4.30 -12.54
N VAL A 33 -9.64 4.58 -11.24
CA VAL A 33 -10.82 4.96 -10.45
C VAL A 33 -11.36 6.29 -10.91
N GLY A 34 -10.51 7.26 -11.26
CA GLY A 34 -10.92 8.49 -11.92
C GLY A 34 -11.76 8.24 -13.19
N THR A 35 -11.30 7.36 -14.08
CA THR A 35 -12.03 7.00 -15.31
C THR A 35 -13.35 6.29 -14.98
N VAL A 36 -13.30 5.27 -14.13
CA VAL A 36 -14.45 4.42 -13.80
C VAL A 36 -15.55 5.20 -13.09
N THR A 37 -15.19 6.18 -12.27
CA THR A 37 -16.15 6.96 -11.49
C THR A 37 -16.67 8.21 -12.21
N ALA A 38 -16.13 8.54 -13.39
CA ALA A 38 -16.54 9.70 -14.17
C ALA A 38 -17.99 9.64 -14.69
N ALA A 39 -18.42 8.48 -15.19
CA ALA A 39 -19.77 8.29 -15.73
C ALA A 39 -20.27 6.82 -15.65
N PRO A 40 -20.26 6.18 -14.47
CA PRO A 40 -20.74 4.81 -14.35
C PRO A 40 -22.26 4.76 -14.62
N PRO A 41 -22.78 3.69 -15.24
CA PRO A 41 -22.08 2.46 -15.64
C PRO A 41 -21.35 2.53 -17.00
N ARG A 42 -21.54 3.57 -17.81
CA ARG A 42 -20.92 3.66 -19.15
C ARG A 42 -19.38 3.63 -19.08
N SER A 43 -18.77 4.29 -18.10
CA SER A 43 -17.32 4.25 -17.87
C SER A 43 -16.78 2.87 -17.44
N LEU A 44 -17.64 1.93 -17.02
CA LEU A 44 -17.24 0.55 -16.73
C LEU A 44 -16.88 -0.24 -18.00
N ALA A 45 -17.07 0.34 -19.19
CA ALA A 45 -16.53 -0.18 -20.44
C ALA A 45 -15.02 -0.47 -20.38
N MET A 46 -14.26 0.24 -19.53
CA MET A 46 -12.83 -0.02 -19.29
C MET A 46 -12.54 -1.45 -18.79
N TYR A 47 -13.50 -2.06 -18.09
CA TYR A 47 -13.40 -3.43 -17.57
C TYR A 47 -14.03 -4.47 -18.52
N ALA A 48 -14.67 -4.05 -19.60
CA ALA A 48 -15.40 -4.93 -20.50
C ALA A 48 -14.53 -5.41 -21.68
N GLY A 49 -14.92 -6.53 -22.29
CA GLY A 49 -14.27 -7.10 -23.47
C GLY A 49 -13.07 -8.00 -23.16
N GLU A 50 -12.48 -8.57 -24.22
CA GLU A 50 -11.38 -9.54 -24.14
C GLU A 50 -10.10 -8.98 -23.51
N TYR A 51 -9.88 -7.67 -23.66
CA TYR A 51 -8.72 -6.95 -23.15
C TYR A 51 -9.09 -5.93 -22.06
N GLY A 52 -10.18 -6.19 -21.32
CA GLY A 52 -10.61 -5.36 -20.20
C GLY A 52 -9.49 -5.18 -19.17
N TYR A 53 -9.37 -3.98 -18.62
CA TYR A 53 -8.32 -3.68 -17.64
C TYR A 53 -8.48 -4.58 -16.40
N ASN A 54 -7.39 -5.26 -16.01
CA ASN A 54 -7.40 -6.11 -14.81
C ASN A 54 -6.08 -5.93 -14.04
N SER A 55 -6.16 -5.26 -12.90
CA SER A 55 -5.03 -5.14 -11.95
C SER A 55 -5.12 -6.07 -10.75
N GLY A 56 -6.12 -6.96 -10.70
CA GLY A 56 -6.28 -7.96 -9.64
C GLY A 56 -4.98 -8.73 -9.32
N PRO A 57 -4.25 -9.26 -10.33
CA PRO A 57 -2.99 -9.96 -10.08
C PRO A 57 -1.94 -9.12 -9.33
N PHE A 58 -1.87 -7.81 -9.60
CA PHE A 58 -0.95 -6.93 -8.88
C PHE A 58 -1.36 -6.78 -7.41
N TRP A 59 -2.66 -6.57 -7.16
CA TRP A 59 -3.19 -6.35 -5.81
C TRP A 59 -3.21 -7.60 -4.93
N GLU A 60 -3.21 -8.78 -5.53
CA GLU A 60 -3.07 -10.05 -4.80
C GLU A 60 -1.61 -10.33 -4.42
N VAL A 61 -0.67 -10.02 -5.32
CA VAL A 61 0.74 -10.38 -5.15
C VAL A 61 1.52 -9.32 -4.37
N MET A 62 1.41 -8.04 -4.75
CA MET A 62 2.28 -6.98 -4.24
C MET A 62 2.18 -6.77 -2.72
N PRO A 63 0.97 -6.72 -2.10
CA PRO A 63 0.86 -6.59 -0.65
C PRO A 63 1.49 -7.77 0.10
N THR A 64 1.34 -8.98 -0.44
CA THR A 64 1.90 -10.21 0.15
C THR A 64 3.43 -10.16 0.13
N VAL A 65 4.03 -9.75 -0.99
CA VAL A 65 5.48 -9.57 -1.12
C VAL A 65 5.98 -8.46 -0.18
N THR A 66 5.33 -7.29 -0.17
CA THR A 66 5.69 -6.18 0.72
C THR A 66 5.62 -6.59 2.19
N PHE A 67 4.59 -7.36 2.58
CA PHE A 67 4.45 -7.86 3.94
C PHE A 67 5.59 -8.81 4.32
N GLY A 68 5.96 -9.74 3.43
CA GLY A 68 7.12 -10.60 3.64
C GLY A 68 8.41 -9.82 3.86
N LEU A 69 8.67 -8.80 3.04
CA LEU A 69 9.82 -7.90 3.19
C LEU A 69 9.77 -7.13 4.51
N LEU A 70 8.59 -6.70 4.95
CA LEU A 70 8.39 -6.00 6.21
C LEU A 70 8.69 -6.89 7.43
N LEU A 71 8.31 -8.17 7.38
CA LEU A 71 8.67 -9.15 8.41
C LEU A 71 10.19 -9.37 8.48
N ILE A 72 10.85 -9.48 7.32
CA ILE A 72 12.32 -9.59 7.24
C ILE A 72 12.98 -8.33 7.81
N ALA A 73 12.47 -7.14 7.47
CA ALA A 73 12.94 -5.86 8.01
C ALA A 73 12.79 -5.78 9.53
N LEU A 74 11.65 -6.23 10.06
CA LEU A 74 11.38 -6.26 11.49
C LEU A 74 12.35 -7.20 12.23
N ALA A 75 12.57 -8.40 11.70
CA ALA A 75 13.54 -9.34 12.25
C ALA A 75 14.97 -8.77 12.22
N GLY A 76 15.39 -8.21 11.09
CA GLY A 76 16.71 -7.59 10.91
C GLY A 76 16.94 -6.34 11.78
N ASN A 77 15.87 -5.68 12.21
CA ASN A 77 15.92 -4.46 13.04
C ASN A 77 15.44 -4.68 14.49
N TRP A 78 15.23 -5.93 14.92
CA TRP A 78 14.63 -6.22 16.23
C TRP A 78 15.43 -5.70 17.43
N ARG A 79 16.76 -5.72 17.32
CA ARG A 79 17.68 -5.25 18.38
C ARG A 79 18.25 -3.86 18.10
N THR A 80 17.61 -3.08 17.20
CA THR A 80 18.08 -1.73 16.86
C THR A 80 17.10 -0.67 17.38
N PRO A 81 17.53 0.60 17.51
CA PRO A 81 16.63 1.71 17.87
C PRO A 81 15.46 1.90 16.89
N ARG A 82 15.54 1.34 15.67
CA ARG A 82 14.51 1.43 14.63
C ARG A 82 13.29 0.57 14.91
N ARG A 83 13.39 -0.44 15.79
CA ARG A 83 12.33 -1.44 16.06
C ARG A 83 10.96 -0.81 16.21
N ARG A 84 10.84 0.27 16.98
CA ARG A 84 9.55 0.93 17.24
C ARG A 84 8.92 1.49 15.97
N LEU A 85 9.70 2.13 15.11
CA LEU A 85 9.20 2.69 13.86
C LEU A 85 8.81 1.58 12.88
N VAL A 86 9.60 0.51 12.79
CA VAL A 86 9.26 -0.65 11.95
C VAL A 86 7.99 -1.35 12.43
N LEU A 87 7.77 -1.45 13.75
CA LEU A 87 6.51 -1.95 14.31
C LEU A 87 5.31 -1.04 14.00
N VAL A 88 5.49 0.28 14.09
CA VAL A 88 4.44 1.25 13.70
C VAL A 88 4.10 1.08 12.21
N ALA A 89 5.11 0.95 11.34
CA ALA A 89 4.88 0.67 9.93
C ALA A 89 4.14 -0.65 9.70
N ALA A 90 4.49 -1.72 10.43
CA ALA A 90 3.76 -2.99 10.36
C ALA A 90 2.29 -2.85 10.78
N ALA A 91 2.02 -2.12 11.85
CA ALA A 91 0.65 -1.84 12.28
C ALA A 91 -0.12 -1.02 11.23
N LEU A 92 0.48 0.02 10.66
CA LEU A 92 -0.12 0.83 9.59
C LEU A 92 -0.40 -0.01 8.34
N PHE A 93 0.53 -0.87 7.94
CA PHE A 93 0.38 -1.75 6.79
C PHE A 93 -0.81 -2.72 6.97
N ILE A 94 -0.90 -3.36 8.15
CA ILE A 94 -2.01 -4.26 8.48
C ILE A 94 -3.33 -3.49 8.51
N ALA A 95 -3.36 -2.31 9.14
CA ALA A 95 -4.55 -1.48 9.19
C ALA A 95 -5.01 -1.06 7.78
N ALA A 96 -4.08 -0.69 6.89
CA ALA A 96 -4.37 -0.38 5.50
C ALA A 96 -4.96 -1.60 4.77
N GLY A 97 -4.38 -2.79 4.95
CA GLY A 97 -4.90 -4.02 4.37
C GLY A 97 -6.32 -4.36 4.83
N ILE A 98 -6.58 -4.26 6.14
CA ILE A 98 -7.92 -4.45 6.72
C ILE A 98 -8.90 -3.43 6.14
N PHE A 99 -8.52 -2.16 6.07
CA PHE A 99 -9.35 -1.11 5.49
C PHE A 99 -9.67 -1.40 4.02
N SER A 100 -8.68 -1.75 3.21
CA SER A 100 -8.87 -2.07 1.80
C SER A 100 -9.81 -3.25 1.60
N VAL A 101 -9.65 -4.33 2.38
CA VAL A 101 -10.48 -5.54 2.22
C VAL A 101 -11.89 -5.34 2.76
N PHE A 102 -12.06 -4.81 3.97
CA PHE A 102 -13.35 -4.83 4.66
C PHE A 102 -14.17 -3.54 4.51
N VAL A 103 -13.53 -2.42 4.16
CA VAL A 103 -14.22 -1.13 4.01
C VAL A 103 -14.33 -0.73 2.55
N MET A 104 -13.23 -0.77 1.81
CA MET A 104 -13.19 -0.36 0.41
C MET A 104 -13.69 -1.44 -0.54
N GLY A 105 -13.24 -2.69 -0.35
CA GLY A 105 -13.55 -3.85 -1.19
C GLY A 105 -15.05 -4.03 -1.49
N PRO A 106 -15.95 -4.04 -0.48
CA PRO A 106 -17.37 -4.21 -0.72
C PRO A 106 -17.99 -3.08 -1.56
N VAL A 107 -17.50 -1.85 -1.38
CA VAL A 107 -17.99 -0.69 -2.15
C VAL A 107 -17.49 -0.77 -3.60
N GLN A 108 -16.25 -1.17 -3.80
CA GLN A 108 -15.68 -1.40 -5.13
C GLN A 108 -16.43 -2.50 -5.88
N GLU A 109 -16.66 -3.66 -5.25
CA GLU A 109 -17.39 -4.77 -5.85
C GLU A 109 -18.83 -4.37 -6.22
N ALA A 110 -19.51 -3.63 -5.35
CA ALA A 110 -20.85 -3.13 -5.62
C ALA A 110 -20.93 -2.12 -6.79
N VAL A 111 -19.81 -1.51 -7.18
CA VAL A 111 -19.74 -0.62 -8.35
C VAL A 111 -19.34 -1.41 -9.59
N VAL A 112 -18.24 -2.15 -9.53
CA VAL A 112 -17.67 -2.87 -10.68
C VAL A 112 -18.56 -4.04 -11.11
N GLY A 113 -19.18 -4.74 -10.15
CA GLY A 113 -20.05 -5.88 -10.40
C GLY A 113 -21.34 -5.58 -11.17
N VAL A 114 -21.74 -4.30 -11.27
CA VAL A 114 -22.87 -3.88 -12.11
C VAL A 114 -22.55 -4.04 -13.60
N GLY A 115 -21.28 -3.88 -13.97
CA GLY A 115 -20.84 -3.94 -15.36
C GLY A 115 -21.27 -2.74 -16.21
N TYR A 116 -20.91 -2.78 -17.49
CA TYR A 116 -21.23 -1.74 -18.46
C TYR A 116 -22.72 -1.73 -18.81
N SER A 117 -23.29 -0.52 -18.92
CA SER A 117 -24.62 -0.27 -19.47
C SER A 117 -24.70 1.17 -20.02
N ASP A 118 -25.60 1.40 -20.97
CA ASP A 118 -25.91 2.74 -21.48
C ASP A 118 -26.96 3.50 -20.65
N THR A 119 -27.54 2.84 -19.64
CA THR A 119 -28.53 3.43 -18.73
C THR A 119 -27.85 4.27 -17.65
N VAL A 120 -28.39 5.46 -17.39
CA VAL A 120 -27.94 6.30 -16.27
C VAL A 120 -28.46 5.73 -14.95
N ASP A 121 -27.57 5.53 -13.98
CA ASP A 121 -27.90 5.10 -12.62
C ASP A 121 -27.25 6.05 -11.60
N GLU A 122 -28.06 6.91 -10.98
CA GLU A 122 -27.56 7.88 -10.00
C GLU A 122 -27.11 7.21 -8.68
N ALA A 123 -27.77 6.11 -8.29
CA ALA A 123 -27.37 5.39 -7.08
C ALA A 123 -26.00 4.73 -7.25
N LEU A 124 -25.67 4.30 -8.48
CA LEU A 124 -24.33 3.81 -8.83
C LEU A 124 -23.30 4.94 -8.81
N ARG A 125 -23.61 6.12 -9.37
CA ARG A 125 -22.74 7.31 -9.29
C ARG A 125 -22.38 7.70 -7.86
N ILE A 126 -23.35 7.73 -6.95
CA ILE A 126 -23.10 8.03 -5.53
C ILE A 126 -22.16 7.00 -4.91
N ARG A 127 -22.38 5.71 -5.18
CA ARG A 127 -21.50 4.62 -4.70
C ARG A 127 -20.09 4.72 -5.27
N ALA A 128 -19.97 5.04 -6.55
CA ALA A 128 -18.69 5.26 -7.24
C ALA A 128 -17.91 6.44 -6.65
N ALA A 129 -18.59 7.56 -6.34
CA ALA A 129 -17.96 8.70 -5.66
C ALA A 129 -17.47 8.34 -4.25
N ARG A 130 -18.25 7.54 -3.52
CA ARG A 130 -17.83 7.01 -2.21
C ARG A 130 -16.60 6.12 -2.34
N TRP A 131 -16.57 5.21 -3.32
CA TRP A 131 -15.40 4.39 -3.58
C TRP A 131 -14.16 5.26 -3.85
N HIS A 132 -14.26 6.26 -4.72
CA HIS A 132 -13.14 7.15 -5.03
C HIS A 132 -12.58 7.84 -3.77
N LEU A 133 -13.43 8.29 -2.86
CA LEU A 133 -12.99 8.87 -1.59
C LEU A 133 -12.29 7.85 -0.68
N LEU A 134 -12.83 6.64 -0.57
CA LEU A 134 -12.22 5.55 0.20
C LEU A 134 -10.85 5.15 -0.38
N ASP A 135 -10.70 5.22 -1.69
CA ASP A 135 -9.45 4.88 -2.37
C ASP A 135 -8.33 5.86 -2.02
N TRP A 136 -8.62 7.16 -1.97
CA TRP A 136 -7.71 8.18 -1.44
C TRP A 136 -7.33 7.94 0.03
N ALA A 137 -8.29 7.51 0.86
CA ALA A 137 -8.02 7.18 2.26
C ALA A 137 -7.09 5.96 2.38
N ALA A 138 -7.33 4.90 1.60
CA ALA A 138 -6.48 3.71 1.54
C ALA A 138 -5.06 4.05 1.06
N TRP A 139 -4.95 4.93 0.06
CA TRP A 139 -3.67 5.44 -0.42
C TRP A 139 -2.91 6.21 0.67
N ALA A 140 -3.58 7.10 1.40
CA ALA A 140 -2.93 7.87 2.47
C ALA A 140 -2.36 6.95 3.57
N MET A 141 -3.08 5.88 3.93
CA MET A 141 -2.61 4.88 4.89
C MET A 141 -1.40 4.09 4.36
N THR A 142 -1.45 3.70 3.09
CA THR A 142 -0.37 2.97 2.41
C THR A 142 0.89 3.84 2.30
N LEU A 143 0.74 5.10 1.88
CA LEU A 143 1.84 6.06 1.81
C LEU A 143 2.46 6.32 3.19
N SER A 144 1.63 6.46 4.23
CA SER A 144 2.10 6.66 5.61
C SER A 144 3.00 5.51 6.06
N THR A 145 2.69 4.27 5.68
CA THR A 145 3.55 3.10 5.92
C THR A 145 4.93 3.29 5.26
N GLY A 146 4.97 3.66 3.98
CA GLY A 146 6.20 3.90 3.25
C GLY A 146 7.05 5.03 3.86
N ILE A 147 6.41 6.14 4.27
CA ILE A 147 7.07 7.27 4.92
C ILE A 147 7.69 6.85 6.26
N VAL A 148 6.96 6.11 7.11
CA VAL A 148 7.49 5.65 8.40
C VAL A 148 8.67 4.70 8.22
N LEU A 149 8.62 3.79 7.23
CA LEU A 149 9.75 2.93 6.91
C LEU A 149 10.96 3.73 6.39
N ALA A 150 10.73 4.70 5.51
CA ALA A 150 11.80 5.56 5.00
C ALA A 150 12.44 6.38 6.12
N ALA A 151 11.63 6.96 7.01
CA ALA A 151 12.11 7.69 8.19
C ALA A 151 12.94 6.78 9.13
N SER A 152 12.61 5.48 9.19
CA SER A 152 13.38 4.51 9.98
C SER A 152 14.83 4.36 9.48
N LEU A 153 15.09 4.56 8.18
CA LEU A 153 16.46 4.54 7.64
C LEU A 153 17.32 5.70 8.16
N ALA A 154 16.71 6.85 8.46
CA ALA A 154 17.41 8.02 8.99
C ALA A 154 17.91 7.83 10.44
N VAL A 155 17.30 6.90 11.19
CA VAL A 155 17.74 6.56 12.55
C VAL A 155 19.06 5.78 12.48
N ARG A 156 20.09 6.26 13.17
CA ARG A 156 21.42 5.62 13.21
C ARG A 156 21.40 4.37 14.10
N VAL A 157 22.06 3.31 13.65
CA VAL A 157 22.32 2.10 14.44
C VAL A 157 23.74 2.21 15.02
N PRO A 158 23.93 2.22 16.36
CA PRO A 158 25.26 2.25 16.98
C PRO A 158 26.11 1.03 16.58
N GLU A 159 27.43 1.20 16.49
CA GLU A 159 28.33 0.08 16.28
C GLU A 159 28.59 -0.66 17.60
N ALA A 160 28.63 -1.99 17.55
CA ALA A 160 28.82 -2.84 18.72
C ALA A 160 30.25 -2.80 19.31
N GLY A 161 31.03 -1.73 19.09
CA GLY A 161 32.44 -1.66 19.47
C GLY A 161 32.92 -0.32 20.06
N GLY A 162 32.04 0.66 20.30
CA GLY A 162 32.45 2.00 20.75
C GLY A 162 32.68 2.19 22.26
N ALA A 163 32.83 1.11 23.04
CA ALA A 163 32.92 1.17 24.50
C ALA A 163 34.30 0.77 25.05
N GLY A 164 35.39 1.08 24.32
CA GLY A 164 36.72 0.56 24.67
C GLY A 164 37.93 1.47 24.43
N ASP A 165 37.77 2.79 24.26
CA ASP A 165 38.91 3.71 24.03
C ASP A 165 38.87 4.96 24.93
N VAL A 166 38.61 4.76 26.23
CA VAL A 166 38.95 5.76 27.24
C VAL A 166 39.45 5.04 28.50
N ALA A 167 40.74 4.73 28.54
CA ALA A 167 41.51 4.46 29.75
C ALA A 167 42.94 4.95 29.55
#